data_AF-A0AAD4TCY2-F1
#
_entry.id   AF-A0AAD4TCY2-F1
#
_cell.length_a   1.000
_cell.length_b   1.000
_cell.length_c   1.000
_cell.angle_alpha   90.00
_cell.angle_beta   90.00
_cell.angle_gamma   90.00
#
_symmetry.space_group_name_H-M   'P 1'
#
loop_
_entity.id
_entity.type
_entity.pdbx_description
1 polymer ?
#
loop_
_entity_poly.entity_id
_entity_poly.type
_entity_poly.pdbx_seq_one_letter_code
_entity_poly.pdbx_strand_id
1 'polypeptide(L)'
;MTAGDLGGNPRRKSKASLHDSSNGEDRDRQLHETIVLSTKQIVASIEASNARVEASNAGIQALLCKIELLKLDNNRQLVEDVLLPLKYTRKIAQACVKGGQVKEEDEQWKFLEEIVKLVPPVTLEHVNPQYDGTILHFAAILGNIKAVKVLVEKNSNLKQIRGSREPYHVPLLMAAVNATDGEKKVVEYLCSVTRDEDPSPFSGLCGLTLVTSLILSEMCGLALSVCKRFPRLVNDQHGPELIFSSLITIAGRPFAFLSGSKLKWWERCIYSFSKIIRERSLTSNAGSITNYISLYIMHYIIQVLKLLVFIFISVPCIKQLYTQKLMHKHVVSLVAYFIGHLSKAYNTTAITNLFLKSNILGIAIKFGTTEFVLECLRVFPHLCLFEGAHTIVGLVIRERNEMIYNFIYILRQSAKLDGHPIPYKNNNTILHFSAELAHNRQLNCVSGAAFQMQREIQCFKGVENTMPQKERFIRNSDGDTAHFLFTVKHRDLMEKGEKWMKETSSSCMVVAALIATVAFAAAITVSGGNISDNTSKKNGIPVFLDRKSFMVFAVTDALALFSSSRQ
;
A
#
# COMPACT_ATOMS: atom_id res chain seq x y z
N MET A 1 -12.54 -29.88 -62.49
CA MET A 1 -13.27 -29.74 -61.21
C MET A 1 -13.17 -28.30 -60.78
N THR A 2 -14.31 -27.70 -60.48
CA THR A 2 -14.65 -26.29 -60.63
C THR A 2 -13.81 -25.32 -59.80
N ALA A 3 -12.87 -24.69 -60.50
CA ALA A 3 -12.24 -23.41 -60.21
C ALA A 3 -12.08 -22.72 -61.58
N GLY A 4 -12.54 -21.47 -61.72
CA GLY A 4 -12.35 -20.64 -62.91
C GLY A 4 -12.40 -19.19 -62.43
N ASP A 5 -11.25 -18.53 -62.35
CA ASP A 5 -10.55 -17.81 -63.43
C ASP A 5 -10.97 -16.33 -63.38
N LEU A 6 -10.17 -15.41 -62.85
CA LEU A 6 -8.93 -14.84 -63.43
C LEU A 6 -9.12 -14.28 -64.85
N GLY A 7 -8.93 -12.97 -64.97
CA GLY A 7 -8.67 -12.25 -66.22
C GLY A 7 -9.35 -10.88 -66.21
N GLY A 8 -8.66 -9.74 -66.28
CA GLY A 8 -7.25 -9.46 -66.43
C GLY A 8 -6.98 -7.97 -66.24
N ASN A 9 -5.79 -7.67 -65.72
CA ASN A 9 -5.06 -6.40 -65.86
C ASN A 9 -4.77 -6.17 -67.37
N PRO A 10 -4.50 -4.96 -67.93
CA PRO A 10 -3.36 -4.16 -67.48
C PRO A 10 -3.36 -2.62 -67.73
N ARG A 11 -2.51 -1.93 -66.96
CA ARG A 11 -1.57 -0.85 -67.35
C ARG A 11 -2.08 0.33 -68.22
N ARG A 12 -1.94 1.55 -67.67
CA ARG A 12 -0.94 2.54 -68.14
C ARG A 12 -0.78 3.72 -67.16
N LYS A 13 0.47 3.93 -66.72
CA LYS A 13 0.91 5.15 -66.02
C LYS A 13 1.17 6.27 -67.04
N SER A 14 0.79 7.47 -66.62
CA SER A 14 1.44 8.78 -66.82
C SER A 14 1.71 9.30 -68.25
N LYS A 15 1.00 10.38 -68.61
CA LYS A 15 1.52 11.76 -68.82
C LYS A 15 0.40 12.54 -69.53
N ALA A 16 -0.36 13.36 -68.80
CA ALA A 16 -0.09 14.78 -68.52
C ALA A 16 -0.35 15.67 -69.75
N SER A 17 -1.52 16.30 -69.79
CA SER A 17 -1.64 17.77 -69.93
C SER A 17 -3.09 18.26 -69.87
N LEU A 18 -3.29 19.24 -68.97
CA LEU A 18 -4.18 20.41 -69.06
C LEU A 18 -5.71 20.21 -68.89
N HIS A 19 -6.27 21.10 -68.06
CA HIS A 19 -7.67 21.30 -67.65
C HIS A 19 -8.26 20.32 -66.62
N ASP A 20 -8.33 20.77 -65.36
CA ASP A 20 -9.63 21.10 -64.76
C ASP A 20 -9.48 21.76 -63.38
N SER A 21 -9.63 23.08 -63.37
CA SER A 21 -9.77 23.95 -62.20
C SER A 21 -11.19 23.93 -61.63
N SER A 22 -11.90 22.79 -61.70
CA SER A 22 -13.30 22.62 -61.24
C SER A 22 -13.45 21.76 -59.98
N ASN A 23 -12.41 21.03 -59.56
CA ASN A 23 -12.45 20.11 -58.41
C ASN A 23 -12.14 20.75 -57.03
N GLY A 24 -11.92 22.06 -56.97
CA GLY A 24 -11.75 22.83 -55.74
C GLY A 24 -13.08 23.36 -55.22
N GLU A 25 -13.85 24.01 -56.11
CA GLU A 25 -15.15 24.60 -55.76
C GLU A 25 -16.18 23.57 -55.31
N ASP A 26 -16.18 22.36 -55.90
CA ASP A 26 -17.18 21.32 -55.56
C ASP A 26 -16.90 20.67 -54.19
N ARG A 27 -15.63 20.59 -53.79
CA ARG A 27 -15.24 20.12 -52.44
C ARG A 27 -15.52 21.16 -51.36
N ASP A 28 -15.29 22.43 -51.66
CA ASP A 28 -15.67 23.53 -50.76
C ASP A 28 -17.19 23.65 -50.65
N ARG A 29 -17.95 23.37 -51.72
CA ARG A 29 -19.42 23.29 -51.68
C ARG A 29 -19.92 22.14 -50.81
N GLN A 30 -19.35 20.94 -50.97
CA GLN A 30 -19.69 19.79 -50.12
C GLN A 30 -19.32 20.01 -48.65
N LEU A 31 -18.17 20.63 -48.39
CA LEU A 31 -17.75 20.98 -47.03
C LEU A 31 -18.68 22.03 -46.44
N HIS A 32 -19.07 23.04 -47.21
CA HIS A 32 -20.00 24.08 -46.79
C HIS A 32 -21.40 23.51 -46.53
N GLU A 33 -21.90 22.61 -47.37
CA GLU A 33 -23.19 21.93 -47.14
C GLU A 33 -23.14 21.04 -45.90
N THR A 34 -22.04 20.33 -45.66
CA THR A 34 -21.86 19.49 -44.47
C THR A 34 -21.80 20.34 -43.19
N ILE A 35 -21.08 21.47 -43.23
CA ILE A 35 -21.01 22.41 -42.10
C ILE A 35 -22.39 23.01 -41.83
N VAL A 36 -23.14 23.40 -42.87
CA VAL A 36 -24.50 23.94 -42.74
C VAL A 36 -25.46 22.91 -42.16
N LEU A 37 -25.36 21.63 -42.57
CA LEU A 37 -26.20 20.57 -42.02
C LEU A 37 -25.88 20.29 -40.54
N SER A 38 -24.59 20.26 -40.21
CA SER A 38 -24.12 20.03 -38.84
C SER A 38 -24.46 21.21 -37.91
N THR A 39 -24.36 22.45 -38.38
CA THR A 39 -24.82 23.63 -37.62
C THR A 39 -26.33 23.62 -37.45
N LYS A 40 -27.12 23.23 -38.46
CA LYS A 40 -28.58 23.07 -38.30
C LYS A 40 -28.94 22.01 -37.25
N GLN A 41 -28.22 20.89 -37.18
CA GLN A 41 -28.44 19.87 -36.14
C GLN A 41 -28.05 20.35 -34.74
N ILE A 42 -26.97 21.12 -34.62
CA ILE A 42 -26.53 21.72 -33.35
C ILE A 42 -27.54 22.76 -32.89
N VAL A 43 -28.01 23.64 -33.79
CA VAL A 43 -29.04 24.64 -33.49
C VAL A 43 -30.33 23.96 -33.04
N ALA A 44 -30.79 22.91 -33.75
CA ALA A 44 -31.97 22.15 -33.34
C ALA A 44 -31.79 21.45 -31.97
N SER A 45 -30.58 20.96 -31.65
CA SER A 45 -30.28 20.40 -30.33
C SER A 45 -30.23 21.45 -29.22
N ILE A 46 -29.71 22.64 -29.52
CA ILE A 46 -29.68 23.78 -28.60
C ILE A 46 -31.09 24.30 -28.38
N GLU A 47 -31.93 24.42 -29.41
CA GLU A 47 -33.33 24.80 -29.30
C GLU A 47 -34.14 23.77 -28.51
N ALA A 48 -33.91 22.47 -28.73
CA ALA A 48 -34.52 21.40 -27.93
C ALA A 48 -34.00 21.35 -26.48
N SER A 49 -32.78 21.84 -26.22
CA SER A 49 -32.23 22.01 -24.87
C SER A 49 -32.81 23.24 -24.19
N ASN A 50 -32.92 24.36 -24.90
CA ASN A 50 -33.54 25.60 -24.42
C ASN A 50 -35.03 25.40 -24.13
N ALA A 51 -35.77 24.70 -24.99
CA ALA A 51 -37.17 24.35 -24.74
C ALA A 51 -37.32 23.45 -23.48
N ARG A 52 -36.35 22.57 -23.20
CA ARG A 52 -36.31 21.77 -21.95
C ARG A 52 -35.97 22.62 -20.73
N VAL A 53 -35.10 23.62 -20.87
CA VAL A 53 -34.77 24.59 -19.81
C VAL A 53 -35.96 25.52 -19.54
N GLU A 54 -36.67 25.97 -20.57
CA GLU A 54 -37.89 26.78 -20.44
C GLU A 54 -39.04 25.98 -19.82
N ALA A 55 -39.22 24.70 -20.19
CA ALA A 55 -40.17 23.81 -19.53
C ALA A 55 -39.81 23.55 -18.06
N SER A 56 -38.51 23.45 -17.74
CA SER A 56 -38.02 23.34 -16.36
C SER A 56 -38.25 24.65 -15.58
N ASN A 57 -38.05 25.81 -16.19
CA ASN A 57 -38.31 27.11 -15.59
C ASN A 57 -39.82 27.38 -15.40
N ALA A 58 -40.67 26.94 -16.34
CA ALA A 58 -42.11 26.97 -16.20
C ALA A 58 -42.60 26.01 -15.09
N GLY A 59 -41.97 24.84 -14.95
CA GLY A 59 -42.19 23.94 -13.82
C GLY A 59 -41.76 24.53 -12.47
N ILE A 60 -40.66 25.28 -12.44
CA ILE A 60 -40.18 26.01 -11.25
C ILE A 60 -41.12 27.18 -10.89
N GLN A 61 -41.60 27.94 -11.87
CA GLN A 61 -42.57 29.02 -11.67
C GLN A 61 -43.96 28.50 -11.24
N ALA A 62 -44.43 27.39 -11.84
CA ALA A 62 -45.65 26.72 -11.42
C ALA A 62 -45.52 26.16 -9.99
N LEU A 63 -44.34 25.65 -9.60
CA LEU A 63 -44.04 25.24 -8.24
C LEU A 63 -43.98 26.43 -7.26
N LEU A 64 -43.41 27.57 -7.66
CA LEU A 64 -43.39 28.80 -6.86
C LEU A 64 -44.81 29.34 -6.62
N CYS A 65 -45.66 29.34 -7.65
CA CYS A 65 -47.05 29.77 -7.56
C CYS A 65 -47.89 28.80 -6.70
N LYS A 66 -47.62 27.49 -6.77
CA LYS A 66 -48.27 26.47 -5.92
C LYS A 66 -47.79 26.50 -4.47
N ILE A 67 -46.55 26.95 -4.23
CA ILE A 67 -46.00 27.22 -2.88
C ILE A 67 -46.65 28.46 -2.24
N GLU A 68 -47.04 29.46 -3.04
CA GLU A 68 -47.79 30.62 -2.54
C GLU A 68 -49.26 30.30 -2.24
N LEU A 69 -49.90 29.45 -3.04
CA LEU A 69 -51.29 29.01 -2.82
C LEU A 69 -51.46 28.11 -1.59
N LEU A 70 -50.43 27.35 -1.18
CA LEU A 70 -50.45 26.49 0.00
C LEU A 70 -50.23 27.26 1.33
N LYS A 71 -50.13 28.59 1.31
CA LYS A 71 -49.98 29.45 2.51
C LYS A 71 -51.27 29.65 3.31
N LEU A 72 -52.42 29.09 2.88
CA LEU A 72 -53.74 29.53 3.35
C LEU A 72 -54.45 28.66 4.39
N ASP A 73 -54.07 27.42 4.70
CA ASP A 73 -54.82 26.61 5.69
C ASP A 73 -53.96 25.98 6.80
N ASN A 74 -54.29 26.38 8.03
CA ASN A 74 -53.96 25.84 9.36
C ASN A 74 -53.02 24.62 9.45
N ASN A 75 -51.72 24.85 9.26
CA ASN A 75 -50.62 24.08 9.86
C ASN A 75 -49.26 24.81 9.72
N ARG A 76 -49.29 26.14 9.69
CA ARG A 76 -48.16 27.00 9.28
C ARG A 76 -46.89 26.81 10.12
N GLN A 77 -47.05 26.60 11.43
CA GLN A 77 -45.95 26.33 12.36
C GLN A 77 -45.24 25.00 12.06
N LEU A 78 -46.00 23.93 11.77
CA LEU A 78 -45.44 22.60 11.50
C LEU A 78 -44.75 22.52 10.12
N VAL A 79 -45.29 23.27 9.14
CA VAL A 79 -44.74 23.33 7.77
C VAL A 79 -43.47 24.18 7.70
N GLU A 80 -43.43 25.31 8.42
CA GLU A 80 -42.25 26.18 8.48
C GLU A 80 -41.15 25.62 9.40
N ASP A 81 -41.48 25.03 10.55
CA ASP A 81 -40.47 24.55 11.52
C ASP A 81 -39.93 23.15 11.20
N VAL A 82 -40.66 22.32 10.43
CA VAL A 82 -40.27 20.92 10.18
C VAL A 82 -40.10 20.62 8.68
N LEU A 83 -41.06 20.97 7.83
CA LEU A 83 -41.05 20.54 6.42
C LEU A 83 -40.12 21.36 5.52
N LEU A 84 -40.02 22.67 5.73
CA LEU A 84 -39.11 23.55 5.00
C LEU A 84 -37.63 23.22 5.26
N PRO A 85 -37.20 23.08 6.54
CA PRO A 85 -35.91 22.52 6.91
C PRO A 85 -35.60 21.22 6.19
N LEU A 86 -36.46 20.21 6.36
CA LEU A 86 -36.26 18.88 5.77
C LEU A 86 -36.15 18.92 4.24
N LYS A 87 -36.92 19.78 3.57
CA LYS A 87 -36.86 19.94 2.11
C LYS A 87 -35.51 20.50 1.66
N TYR A 88 -34.97 21.51 2.36
CA TYR A 88 -33.66 22.06 2.03
C TYR A 88 -32.53 21.09 2.40
N THR A 89 -32.58 20.47 3.57
CA THR A 89 -31.60 19.45 3.99
C THR A 89 -31.56 18.30 2.98
N ARG A 90 -32.71 17.86 2.46
CA ARG A 90 -32.80 16.85 1.39
C ARG A 90 -32.18 17.32 0.07
N LYS A 91 -32.44 18.56 -0.36
CA LYS A 91 -31.87 19.12 -1.61
C LYS A 91 -30.35 19.27 -1.52
N ILE A 92 -29.83 19.79 -0.41
CA ILE A 92 -28.40 19.90 -0.17
C ILE A 92 -27.78 18.50 -0.13
N ALA A 93 -28.40 17.53 0.53
CA ALA A 93 -27.89 16.16 0.56
C ALA A 93 -27.82 15.55 -0.85
N GLN A 94 -28.86 15.73 -1.67
CA GLN A 94 -28.87 15.30 -3.07
C GLN A 94 -27.78 15.98 -3.90
N ALA A 95 -27.52 17.26 -3.69
CA ALA A 95 -26.43 17.98 -4.34
C ALA A 95 -25.06 17.44 -3.89
N CYS A 96 -24.88 17.12 -2.60
CA CYS A 96 -23.68 16.45 -2.11
C CYS A 96 -23.45 15.09 -2.76
N VAL A 97 -24.50 14.29 -3.01
CA VAL A 97 -24.41 13.01 -3.74
C VAL A 97 -23.95 13.22 -5.18
N LYS A 98 -24.59 14.16 -5.89
CA LYS A 98 -24.36 14.38 -7.32
C LYS A 98 -22.99 15.00 -7.61
N GLY A 99 -22.52 15.91 -6.76
CA GLY A 99 -21.21 16.54 -6.90
C GLY A 99 -20.01 15.61 -6.67
N GLY A 100 -20.24 14.36 -6.25
CA GLY A 100 -19.21 13.31 -6.21
C GLY A 100 -18.93 12.65 -7.57
N GLN A 101 -19.68 12.99 -8.64
CA GLN A 101 -19.51 12.44 -9.98
C GLN A 101 -18.83 13.47 -10.91
N VAL A 102 -17.72 13.07 -11.54
CA VAL A 102 -16.64 13.92 -12.10
C VAL A 102 -17.00 14.73 -13.37
N LYS A 103 -18.27 14.97 -13.75
CA LYS A 103 -18.55 15.56 -15.08
C LYS A 103 -19.41 16.83 -15.23
N GLU A 104 -19.94 17.42 -14.17
CA GLU A 104 -20.62 18.73 -14.25
C GLU A 104 -20.43 19.53 -12.94
N GLU A 105 -19.19 19.85 -12.59
CA GLU A 105 -18.85 20.37 -11.27
C GLU A 105 -19.29 21.84 -11.03
N ASP A 106 -19.00 22.79 -11.92
CA ASP A 106 -19.04 24.21 -11.54
C ASP A 106 -20.44 24.80 -11.32
N GLU A 107 -21.44 24.39 -12.11
CA GLU A 107 -22.83 24.85 -11.92
C GLU A 107 -23.49 24.22 -10.70
N GLN A 108 -23.19 22.95 -10.43
CA GLN A 108 -23.71 22.23 -9.26
C GLN A 108 -23.12 22.80 -7.95
N TRP A 109 -21.87 23.26 -7.96
CA TRP A 109 -21.25 23.92 -6.80
C TRP A 109 -21.82 25.30 -6.55
N LYS A 110 -21.99 26.14 -7.59
CA LYS A 110 -22.66 27.44 -7.45
C LYS A 110 -24.07 27.27 -6.87
N PHE A 111 -24.80 26.27 -7.36
CA PHE A 111 -26.12 25.94 -6.83
C PHE A 111 -26.09 25.52 -5.35
N LEU A 112 -25.14 24.68 -4.95
CA LEU A 112 -24.96 24.29 -3.55
C LEU A 112 -24.65 25.51 -2.66
N GLU A 113 -23.72 26.37 -3.08
CA GLU A 113 -23.36 27.59 -2.35
C GLU A 113 -24.55 28.53 -2.18
N GLU A 114 -25.35 28.74 -3.24
CA GLU A 114 -26.55 29.56 -3.16
C GLU A 114 -27.59 28.98 -2.21
N ILE A 115 -27.84 27.66 -2.25
CA ILE A 115 -28.76 27.04 -1.30
C ILE A 115 -28.24 27.19 0.14
N VAL A 116 -26.97 26.91 0.41
CA VAL A 116 -26.41 27.02 1.77
C VAL A 116 -26.44 28.48 2.27
N LYS A 117 -26.31 29.47 1.40
CA LYS A 117 -26.48 30.90 1.75
C LYS A 117 -27.91 31.19 2.23
N LEU A 118 -28.92 30.63 1.56
CA LEU A 118 -30.35 30.86 1.86
C LEU A 118 -30.86 30.10 3.09
N VAL A 119 -30.21 29.01 3.49
CA VAL A 119 -30.65 28.18 4.63
C VAL A 119 -30.18 28.78 5.96
N PRO A 120 -31.08 28.93 6.97
CA PRO A 120 -30.70 29.38 8.31
C PRO A 120 -29.74 28.41 9.00
N PRO A 121 -28.71 28.86 9.75
CA PRO A 121 -27.72 27.99 10.39
C PRO A 121 -28.30 26.86 11.25
N VAL A 122 -29.35 27.16 12.04
CA VAL A 122 -30.05 26.20 12.92
C VAL A 122 -30.68 25.05 12.13
N THR A 123 -31.10 25.32 10.89
CA THR A 123 -31.71 24.31 10.00
C THR A 123 -30.71 23.21 9.63
N LEU A 124 -29.43 23.58 9.50
CA LEU A 124 -28.37 22.65 9.12
C LEU A 124 -27.99 21.69 10.26
N GLU A 125 -28.36 22.03 11.49
CA GLU A 125 -28.10 21.24 12.71
C GLU A 125 -29.04 20.04 12.83
N HIS A 126 -30.09 19.99 12.01
CA HIS A 126 -31.05 18.90 12.02
C HIS A 126 -30.37 17.54 11.76
N VAL A 127 -30.52 16.63 12.72
CA VAL A 127 -30.02 15.26 12.63
C VAL A 127 -31.08 14.39 11.97
N ASN A 128 -30.74 13.79 10.83
CA ASN A 128 -31.66 12.92 10.11
C ASN A 128 -31.73 11.55 10.80
N PRO A 129 -32.90 11.10 11.29
CA PRO A 129 -33.03 9.83 12.02
C PRO A 129 -32.78 8.58 11.15
N GLN A 130 -32.89 8.67 9.82
CA GLN A 130 -32.58 7.53 8.93
C GLN A 130 -31.08 7.28 8.78
N TYR A 131 -30.28 8.35 8.79
CA TYR A 131 -28.83 8.30 8.52
C TYR A 131 -27.98 8.69 9.72
N ASP A 132 -28.62 8.95 10.86
CA ASP A 132 -27.99 9.22 12.15
C ASP A 132 -26.96 10.35 12.12
N GLY A 133 -27.26 11.44 11.41
CA GLY A 133 -26.31 12.54 11.26
C GLY A 133 -26.89 13.78 10.59
N THR A 134 -26.15 14.88 10.72
CA THR A 134 -26.42 16.15 10.04
C THR A 134 -25.97 16.10 8.58
N ILE A 135 -26.27 17.16 7.84
CA ILE A 135 -25.78 17.34 6.48
C ILE A 135 -24.25 17.32 6.37
N LEU A 136 -23.54 17.75 7.43
CA LEU A 136 -22.09 17.71 7.46
C LEU A 136 -21.56 16.27 7.57
N HIS A 137 -22.24 15.38 8.30
CA HIS A 137 -21.91 13.96 8.33
C HIS A 137 -22.00 13.35 6.93
N PHE A 138 -23.07 13.71 6.21
CA PHE A 138 -23.29 13.21 4.86
C PHE A 138 -22.22 13.71 3.88
N ALA A 139 -21.90 15.01 3.91
CA ALA A 139 -20.82 15.58 3.10
C ALA A 139 -19.44 14.96 3.44
N ALA A 140 -19.22 14.64 4.71
CA ALA A 140 -18.01 13.99 5.20
C ALA A 140 -17.86 12.54 4.70
N ILE A 141 -18.94 11.75 4.77
CA ILE A 141 -18.99 10.36 4.26
C ILE A 141 -18.71 10.33 2.76
N LEU A 142 -19.29 11.26 2.01
CA LEU A 142 -19.14 11.34 0.56
C LEU A 142 -17.81 11.93 0.10
N GLY A 143 -16.95 12.39 1.02
CA GLY A 143 -15.64 12.93 0.61
C GLY A 143 -15.66 14.31 -0.02
N ASN A 144 -16.76 15.03 0.09
CA ASN A 144 -16.97 16.26 -0.65
C ASN A 144 -16.37 17.46 0.08
N ILE A 145 -15.08 17.72 -0.14
CA ILE A 145 -14.35 18.78 0.56
C ILE A 145 -14.92 20.18 0.34
N LYS A 146 -15.46 20.47 -0.85
CA LYS A 146 -16.07 21.77 -1.17
C LYS A 146 -17.32 21.99 -0.33
N ALA A 147 -18.23 21.00 -0.32
CA ALA A 147 -19.43 21.05 0.51
C ALA A 147 -19.10 21.14 2.01
N VAL A 148 -18.12 20.35 2.48
CA VAL A 148 -17.66 20.38 3.87
C VAL A 148 -17.20 21.78 4.28
N LYS A 149 -16.38 22.46 3.46
CA LYS A 149 -15.90 23.82 3.77
C LYS A 149 -17.04 24.82 3.84
N VAL A 150 -17.92 24.84 2.83
CA VAL A 150 -19.05 25.78 2.76
C VAL A 150 -20.01 25.60 3.94
N LEU A 151 -20.30 24.35 4.33
CA LEU A 151 -21.15 24.06 5.49
C LEU A 151 -20.50 24.49 6.81
N VAL A 152 -19.19 24.24 6.96
CA VAL A 152 -18.43 24.62 8.15
C VAL A 152 -18.31 26.15 8.29
N GLU A 153 -18.15 26.87 7.19
CA GLU A 153 -18.14 28.34 7.16
C GLU A 153 -19.50 28.92 7.53
N LYS A 154 -20.59 28.32 7.04
CA LYS A 154 -21.96 28.75 7.33
C LYS A 154 -22.37 28.51 8.78
N ASN A 155 -22.04 27.34 9.33
CA ASN A 155 -22.32 27.02 10.72
C ASN A 155 -21.19 26.17 11.32
N SER A 156 -20.38 26.81 12.17
CA SER A 156 -19.23 26.17 12.79
C SER A 156 -19.58 25.07 13.81
N ASN A 157 -20.80 25.09 14.37
CA ASN A 157 -21.25 24.12 15.36
C ASN A 157 -21.49 22.73 14.74
N LEU A 158 -21.74 22.65 13.43
CA LEU A 158 -21.99 21.39 12.72
C LEU A 158 -20.88 20.35 12.94
N LYS A 159 -19.65 20.80 13.21
CA LYS A 159 -18.47 19.96 13.45
C LYS A 159 -18.55 19.18 14.77
N GLN A 160 -19.37 19.63 15.70
CA GLN A 160 -19.52 19.06 17.04
C GLN A 160 -20.83 18.32 17.25
N ILE A 161 -21.80 18.49 16.34
CA ILE A 161 -23.07 17.78 16.44
C ILE A 161 -22.80 16.29 16.28
N ARG A 162 -23.40 15.51 17.16
CA ARG A 162 -23.25 14.06 17.20
C ARG A 162 -24.48 13.39 16.58
N GLY A 163 -24.25 12.23 15.96
CA GLY A 163 -25.30 11.28 15.62
C GLY A 163 -26.09 10.84 16.86
N SER A 164 -27.25 10.23 16.65
CA SER A 164 -28.17 9.74 17.69
C SER A 164 -27.85 8.32 18.16
N ARG A 165 -26.99 7.55 17.47
CA ARG A 165 -26.58 6.19 17.86
C ARG A 165 -25.17 6.17 18.45
N GLU A 166 -24.99 5.29 19.43
CA GLU A 166 -23.68 5.04 20.02
C GLU A 166 -22.73 4.29 19.06
N PRO A 167 -21.43 4.67 19.01
CA PRO A 167 -20.81 5.75 19.77
C PRO A 167 -21.03 7.12 19.11
N TYR A 168 -21.86 7.98 19.72
CA TYR A 168 -22.37 9.27 19.20
C TYR A 168 -21.36 10.03 18.35
N HIS A 169 -21.41 9.77 17.03
CA HIS A 169 -20.31 10.08 16.13
C HIS A 169 -20.35 11.55 15.70
N VAL A 170 -19.20 12.20 15.63
CA VAL A 170 -19.04 13.51 14.98
C VAL A 170 -18.72 13.34 13.48
N PRO A 171 -18.88 14.37 12.63
CA PRO A 171 -18.59 14.28 11.20
C PRO A 171 -17.16 13.83 10.89
N LEU A 172 -16.20 14.21 11.73
CA LEU A 172 -14.79 13.78 11.61
C LEU A 172 -14.64 12.25 11.68
N LEU A 173 -15.34 11.61 12.62
CA LEU A 173 -15.28 10.16 12.79
C LEU A 173 -15.90 9.46 11.58
N MET A 174 -17.02 9.97 11.08
CA MET A 174 -17.66 9.44 9.86
C MET A 174 -16.78 9.59 8.62
N ALA A 175 -16.07 10.72 8.48
CA ALA A 175 -15.07 10.90 7.44
C ALA A 175 -13.97 9.83 7.56
N ALA A 176 -13.42 9.63 8.76
CA ALA A 176 -12.31 8.71 8.97
C ALA A 176 -12.69 7.25 8.70
N VAL A 177 -13.88 6.83 9.11
CA VAL A 177 -14.42 5.46 8.90
C VAL A 177 -14.62 5.16 7.41
N ASN A 178 -15.04 6.15 6.63
CA ASN A 178 -15.33 5.99 5.20
C ASN A 178 -14.19 6.48 4.29
N ALA A 179 -13.04 6.85 4.87
CA ALA A 179 -11.97 7.46 4.09
C ALA A 179 -11.31 6.44 3.16
N THR A 180 -11.39 6.68 1.86
CA THR A 180 -10.54 6.07 0.84
C THR A 180 -9.52 7.09 0.34
N ASP A 181 -8.86 6.87 -0.80
CA ASP A 181 -7.80 7.75 -1.28
C ASP A 181 -8.27 9.18 -1.61
N GLY A 182 -9.53 9.34 -2.05
CA GLY A 182 -10.10 10.65 -2.38
C GLY A 182 -10.43 11.51 -1.17
N GLU A 183 -10.83 10.87 -0.06
CA GLU A 183 -11.47 11.53 1.09
C GLU A 183 -10.49 11.89 2.21
N LYS A 184 -9.21 11.48 2.10
CA LYS A 184 -8.15 11.85 3.04
C LYS A 184 -8.07 13.35 3.30
N LYS A 185 -8.34 14.19 2.29
CA LYS A 185 -8.39 15.66 2.42
C LYS A 185 -9.51 16.15 3.33
N VAL A 186 -10.67 15.49 3.32
CA VAL A 186 -11.80 15.82 4.20
C VAL A 186 -11.45 15.48 5.64
N VAL A 187 -10.82 14.33 5.86
CA VAL A 187 -10.37 13.92 7.19
C VAL A 187 -9.34 14.89 7.74
N GLU A 188 -8.32 15.28 6.96
CA GLU A 188 -7.31 16.26 7.37
C GLU A 188 -7.94 17.61 7.73
N TYR A 189 -8.84 18.11 6.87
CA TYR A 189 -9.55 19.36 7.12
C TYR A 189 -10.39 19.27 8.39
N LEU A 190 -11.31 18.30 8.50
CA LEU A 190 -12.18 18.14 9.67
C LEU A 190 -11.36 17.94 10.95
N CYS A 191 -10.23 17.23 10.90
CA CYS A 191 -9.35 17.05 12.05
C CYS A 191 -8.71 18.38 12.49
N SER A 192 -8.42 19.28 11.56
CA SER A 192 -7.89 20.61 11.87
C SER A 192 -8.92 21.56 12.48
N VAL A 193 -10.20 21.41 12.13
CA VAL A 193 -11.26 22.38 12.48
C VAL A 193 -12.21 21.91 13.60
N THR A 194 -12.17 20.64 13.97
CA THR A 194 -12.94 20.06 15.08
C THR A 194 -12.23 20.39 16.40
N ARG A 195 -12.98 20.89 17.39
CA ARG A 195 -12.42 21.32 18.68
C ARG A 195 -12.52 20.22 19.72
N ASP A 196 -11.67 20.31 20.73
CA ASP A 196 -11.65 19.44 21.90
C ASP A 196 -12.56 20.04 22.99
N GLU A 197 -13.87 19.92 22.81
CA GLU A 197 -14.91 20.45 23.72
C GLU A 197 -15.70 19.28 24.31
N ASP A 198 -16.10 19.37 25.58
CA ASP A 198 -16.83 18.27 26.23
C ASP A 198 -18.28 18.14 25.70
N PRO A 199 -18.76 16.91 25.40
CA PRO A 199 -18.00 15.66 25.38
C PRO A 199 -17.00 15.64 24.20
N SER A 200 -15.73 15.34 24.49
CA SER A 200 -14.67 15.42 23.47
C SER A 200 -14.79 14.33 22.41
N PRO A 201 -14.62 14.66 21.11
CA PRO A 201 -14.50 13.66 20.05
C PRO A 201 -13.13 12.96 20.07
N PHE A 202 -12.18 13.47 20.85
CA PHE A 202 -10.81 12.97 20.99
C PHE A 202 -10.57 12.23 22.33
N SER A 203 -11.63 11.94 23.09
CA SER A 203 -11.55 11.14 24.33
C SER A 203 -12.34 9.83 24.24
N GLY A 204 -12.05 8.92 25.16
CA GLY A 204 -12.74 7.65 25.36
C GLY A 204 -12.86 6.77 24.11
N LEU A 205 -14.00 6.09 24.03
CA LEU A 205 -14.32 5.19 22.92
C LEU A 205 -14.34 5.94 21.57
N CYS A 206 -14.84 7.17 21.53
CA CYS A 206 -14.90 7.98 20.31
C CYS A 206 -13.50 8.29 19.77
N GLY A 207 -12.60 8.75 20.63
CA GLY A 207 -11.21 9.08 20.27
C GLY A 207 -10.43 7.85 19.81
N LEU A 208 -10.54 6.72 20.53
CA LEU A 208 -9.87 5.48 20.13
C LEU A 208 -10.43 4.89 18.83
N THR A 209 -11.74 5.01 18.59
CA THR A 209 -12.36 4.62 17.32
C THR A 209 -11.88 5.50 16.19
N LEU A 210 -11.74 6.82 16.41
CA LEU A 210 -11.16 7.74 15.43
C LEU A 210 -9.73 7.34 15.08
N VAL A 211 -8.87 7.14 16.08
CA VAL A 211 -7.47 6.74 15.87
C VAL A 211 -7.40 5.41 15.12
N THR A 212 -8.20 4.42 15.51
CA THR A 212 -8.26 3.13 14.81
C THR A 212 -8.68 3.32 13.36
N SER A 213 -9.75 4.09 13.11
CA SER A 213 -10.24 4.39 11.75
C SER A 213 -9.18 5.09 10.90
N LEU A 214 -8.44 6.04 11.46
CA LEU A 214 -7.34 6.71 10.76
C LEU A 214 -6.23 5.72 10.37
N ILE A 215 -5.92 4.73 11.22
CA ILE A 215 -4.98 3.65 10.86
C ILE A 215 -5.58 2.79 9.75
N LEU A 216 -6.89 2.48 9.83
CA LEU A 216 -7.56 1.66 8.82
C LEU A 216 -7.51 2.30 7.44
N SER A 217 -7.55 3.63 7.39
CA SER A 217 -7.52 4.47 6.18
C SER A 217 -6.08 4.90 5.80
N GLU A 218 -5.06 4.24 6.37
CA GLU A 218 -3.62 4.47 6.11
C GLU A 218 -3.10 5.87 6.49
N MET A 219 -3.86 6.63 7.28
CA MET A 219 -3.52 7.98 7.76
C MET A 219 -2.75 7.93 9.10
N CYS A 220 -1.76 7.04 9.21
CA CYS A 220 -1.08 6.76 10.47
C CYS A 220 -0.29 7.95 11.03
N GLY A 221 0.14 8.88 10.17
CA GLY A 221 0.76 10.14 10.59
C GLY A 221 -0.22 11.06 11.32
N LEU A 222 -1.46 11.15 10.83
CA LEU A 222 -2.54 11.89 11.47
C LEU A 222 -3.01 11.19 12.76
N ALA A 223 -3.13 9.86 12.73
CA ALA A 223 -3.43 9.07 13.94
C ALA A 223 -2.43 9.36 15.07
N LEU A 224 -1.13 9.33 14.76
CA LEU A 224 -0.07 9.64 15.72
C LEU A 224 -0.10 11.08 16.21
N SER A 225 -0.43 12.05 15.35
CA SER A 225 -0.53 13.46 15.77
C SER A 225 -1.73 13.69 16.68
N VAL A 226 -2.87 13.04 16.41
CA VAL A 226 -4.06 13.05 17.28
C VAL A 226 -3.73 12.49 18.66
N CYS A 227 -3.09 11.32 18.74
CA CYS A 227 -2.66 10.72 20.01
C CYS A 227 -1.72 11.64 20.81
N LYS A 228 -0.76 12.28 20.15
CA LYS A 228 0.18 13.19 20.81
C LYS A 228 -0.48 14.49 21.26
N ARG A 229 -1.42 15.01 20.47
CA ARG A 229 -2.16 16.25 20.76
C ARG A 229 -3.18 16.05 21.88
N PHE A 230 -3.77 14.87 21.99
CA PHE A 230 -4.81 14.55 22.97
C PHE A 230 -4.42 13.33 23.82
N PRO A 231 -3.49 13.45 24.79
CA PRO A 231 -3.07 12.32 25.63
C PRO A 231 -4.20 11.70 26.46
N ARG A 232 -5.28 12.45 26.72
CA ARG A 232 -6.49 11.97 27.41
C ARG A 232 -7.12 10.76 26.73
N LEU A 233 -6.94 10.62 25.42
CA LEU A 233 -7.42 9.50 24.60
C LEU A 233 -6.99 8.13 25.15
N VAL A 234 -5.83 8.08 25.81
CA VAL A 234 -5.27 6.83 26.37
C VAL A 234 -5.38 6.78 27.90
N ASN A 235 -5.64 7.91 28.56
CA ASN A 235 -5.76 8.03 30.02
C ASN A 235 -7.19 7.83 30.55
N ASP A 236 -8.13 7.37 29.72
CA ASP A 236 -9.55 7.41 30.06
C ASP A 236 -10.00 6.26 31.01
N GLN A 237 -11.13 6.49 31.67
CA GLN A 237 -11.74 5.67 32.72
C GLN A 237 -12.17 4.27 32.27
N HIS A 238 -12.15 4.00 30.97
CA HIS A 238 -12.62 2.76 30.34
C HIS A 238 -11.59 1.61 30.37
N GLY A 239 -10.41 1.83 30.96
CA GLY A 239 -9.42 0.80 31.20
C GLY A 239 -8.63 0.38 29.96
N PRO A 240 -7.75 -0.63 30.10
CA PRO A 240 -6.80 -1.02 29.06
C PRO A 240 -7.46 -1.77 27.88
N GLU A 241 -8.70 -2.25 28.02
CA GLU A 241 -9.36 -3.10 27.02
C GLU A 241 -9.58 -2.39 25.69
N LEU A 242 -9.94 -1.09 25.70
CA LEU A 242 -10.14 -0.34 24.46
C LEU A 242 -8.83 -0.16 23.69
N ILE A 243 -7.72 0.08 24.39
CA ILE A 243 -6.39 0.20 23.78
C ILE A 243 -6.01 -1.16 23.14
N PHE A 244 -6.30 -2.27 23.83
CA PHE A 244 -6.08 -3.61 23.28
C PHE A 244 -6.91 -3.87 22.02
N SER A 245 -8.16 -3.41 21.95
CA SER A 245 -8.99 -3.53 20.74
C SER A 245 -8.34 -2.83 19.53
N SER A 246 -7.83 -1.61 19.72
CA SER A 246 -7.07 -0.88 18.70
C SER A 246 -5.79 -1.63 18.31
N LEU A 247 -5.03 -2.12 19.30
CA LEU A 247 -3.79 -2.88 19.07
C LEU A 247 -4.04 -4.19 18.31
N ILE A 248 -5.10 -4.93 18.60
CA ILE A 248 -5.48 -6.16 17.88
C ILE A 248 -5.75 -5.83 16.42
N THR A 249 -6.47 -4.75 16.16
CA THR A 249 -6.77 -4.29 14.81
C THR A 249 -5.50 -3.92 14.03
N ILE A 250 -4.54 -3.27 14.69
CA ILE A 250 -3.22 -2.96 14.10
C ILE A 250 -2.43 -4.25 13.84
N ALA A 251 -2.38 -5.17 14.81
CA ALA A 251 -1.64 -6.43 14.71
C ALA A 251 -2.12 -7.31 13.54
N GLY A 252 -3.42 -7.26 13.22
CA GLY A 252 -4.04 -7.96 12.09
C GLY A 252 -3.79 -7.34 10.71
N ARG A 253 -3.02 -6.24 10.62
CA ARG A 253 -2.78 -5.52 9.35
C ARG A 253 -1.32 -5.62 8.90
N PRO A 254 -0.93 -6.70 8.19
CA PRO A 254 0.45 -6.90 7.78
C PRO A 254 1.00 -5.82 6.85
N PHE A 255 0.17 -5.28 5.95
CA PHE A 255 0.59 -4.25 5.01
C PHE A 255 0.92 -2.91 5.66
N ALA A 256 0.49 -2.69 6.91
CA ALA A 256 0.83 -1.51 7.70
C ALA A 256 2.30 -1.54 8.20
N PHE A 257 2.97 -2.69 8.05
CA PHE A 257 4.33 -2.94 8.49
C PHE A 257 5.23 -3.37 7.33
N LEU A 258 6.53 -3.11 7.45
CA LEU A 258 7.49 -3.51 6.42
C LEU A 258 7.55 -5.04 6.30
N SER A 259 7.59 -5.76 7.42
CA SER A 259 7.63 -7.23 7.43
C SER A 259 6.44 -7.89 6.73
N GLY A 260 5.25 -7.29 6.83
CA GLY A 260 4.05 -7.79 6.17
C GLY A 260 3.81 -7.20 4.77
N SER A 261 4.60 -6.22 4.34
CA SER A 261 4.53 -5.63 3.00
C SER A 261 5.13 -6.56 1.94
N LYS A 262 4.41 -6.78 0.83
CA LYS A 262 4.85 -7.62 -0.31
C LYS A 262 5.79 -6.86 -1.26
N LEU A 263 6.81 -6.19 -0.73
CA LEU A 263 7.78 -5.48 -1.56
C LEU A 263 8.58 -6.46 -2.41
N LYS A 264 8.66 -6.19 -3.72
CA LYS A 264 9.50 -6.91 -4.67
C LYS A 264 10.99 -6.71 -4.33
N TRP A 265 11.86 -7.58 -4.84
CA TRP A 265 13.29 -7.54 -4.52
C TRP A 265 13.93 -6.16 -4.81
N TRP A 266 13.58 -5.53 -5.94
CA TRP A 266 14.08 -4.20 -6.30
C TRP A 266 13.47 -3.07 -5.46
N GLU A 267 12.18 -3.19 -5.08
CA GLU A 267 11.52 -2.26 -4.16
C GLU A 267 12.19 -2.30 -2.78
N ARG A 268 12.57 -3.50 -2.30
CA ARG A 268 13.34 -3.68 -1.05
C ARG A 268 14.71 -3.02 -1.13
N CYS A 269 15.39 -3.13 -2.27
CA CYS A 269 16.64 -2.41 -2.50
C CYS A 269 16.42 -0.89 -2.32
N ILE A 270 15.47 -0.28 -3.03
CA ILE A 270 15.15 1.16 -2.93
C ILE A 270 14.74 1.54 -1.49
N TYR A 271 13.92 0.72 -0.84
CA TYR A 271 13.47 0.92 0.53
C TYR A 271 14.65 0.94 1.52
N SER A 272 15.65 0.09 1.32
CA SER A 272 16.87 0.02 2.15
C SER A 272 17.82 1.21 1.92
N PHE A 273 17.98 1.66 0.67
CA PHE A 273 18.88 2.77 0.32
C PHE A 273 18.52 4.10 0.98
N SER A 274 17.22 4.39 1.15
CA SER A 274 16.79 5.61 1.87
C SER A 274 17.08 5.58 3.39
N LYS A 275 17.45 4.42 3.98
CA LYS A 275 18.00 4.35 5.35
C LYS A 275 19.46 4.80 5.37
N ILE A 276 20.25 4.31 4.41
CA ILE A 276 21.68 4.58 4.28
C ILE A 276 21.96 6.07 4.02
N ILE A 277 21.14 6.74 3.20
CA ILE A 277 21.32 8.18 2.90
C ILE A 277 21.12 9.07 4.14
N ARG A 278 20.30 8.66 5.11
CA ARG A 278 20.02 9.43 6.32
C ARG A 278 20.95 9.10 7.49
N GLU A 279 21.50 7.89 7.55
CA GLU A 279 22.46 7.50 8.60
C GLU A 279 23.89 7.99 8.29
N ARG A 280 24.27 8.10 7.01
CA ARG A 280 25.61 8.58 6.62
C ARG A 280 25.83 10.10 6.74
N SER A 281 24.78 10.89 6.99
CA SER A 281 24.94 12.32 7.29
C SER A 281 25.43 12.61 8.71
N LEU A 282 25.55 11.58 9.57
CA LEU A 282 25.87 11.74 10.99
C LEU A 282 27.15 11.02 11.46
N THR A 283 27.84 10.27 10.60
CA THR A 283 29.09 9.59 10.99
C THR A 283 30.19 9.86 9.98
N SER A 284 30.82 11.03 10.12
CA SER A 284 32.13 11.33 9.55
C SER A 284 33.11 11.39 10.72
N ASN A 285 33.86 10.31 10.95
CA ASN A 285 35.26 10.35 11.38
C ASN A 285 35.80 8.93 11.64
N ALA A 286 36.77 8.50 10.81
CA ALA A 286 38.01 7.83 11.18
C ALA A 286 38.66 7.25 9.90
N GLY A 287 39.93 7.61 9.67
CA GLY A 287 40.66 7.36 8.43
C GLY A 287 41.47 6.07 8.39
N SER A 288 41.95 5.76 7.18
CA SER A 288 43.20 5.04 6.88
C SER A 288 43.48 5.12 5.38
N ILE A 289 44.75 5.17 4.97
CA ILE A 289 45.25 5.55 3.63
C ILE A 289 45.02 4.46 2.55
N THR A 290 44.61 3.24 2.92
CA THR A 290 44.11 2.23 1.96
C THR A 290 42.72 2.55 1.40
N ASN A 291 42.07 3.59 1.93
CA ASN A 291 40.72 3.96 1.56
C ASN A 291 40.61 4.78 0.27
N TYR A 292 41.67 5.28 -0.37
CA TYR A 292 41.47 6.27 -1.45
C TYR A 292 40.84 5.70 -2.74
N ILE A 293 41.26 4.50 -3.17
CA ILE A 293 40.68 3.83 -4.35
C ILE A 293 39.30 3.23 -4.01
N SER A 294 39.15 2.66 -2.81
CA SER A 294 37.87 2.16 -2.29
C SER A 294 36.85 3.30 -2.12
N LEU A 295 37.26 4.47 -1.61
CA LEU A 295 36.44 5.67 -1.50
C LEU A 295 36.11 6.24 -2.87
N TYR A 296 37.01 6.20 -3.86
CA TYR A 296 36.73 6.72 -5.20
C TYR A 296 35.72 5.84 -5.94
N ILE A 297 35.89 4.51 -5.88
CA ILE A 297 34.93 3.54 -6.45
C ILE A 297 33.60 3.61 -5.68
N MET A 298 33.63 3.67 -4.34
CA MET A 298 32.42 3.83 -3.53
C MET A 298 31.75 5.18 -3.76
N HIS A 299 32.49 6.27 -3.94
CA HIS A 299 31.95 7.58 -4.27
C HIS A 299 31.34 7.57 -5.66
N TYR A 300 31.98 6.94 -6.65
CA TYR A 300 31.44 6.77 -7.99
C TYR A 300 30.18 5.91 -7.99
N ILE A 301 30.17 4.78 -7.26
CA ILE A 301 28.99 3.93 -7.06
C ILE A 301 27.86 4.71 -6.34
N ILE A 302 28.18 5.50 -5.32
CA ILE A 302 27.21 6.35 -4.61
C ILE A 302 26.69 7.47 -5.51
N GLN A 303 27.52 8.07 -6.37
CA GLN A 303 27.13 9.10 -7.32
C GLN A 303 26.24 8.52 -8.42
N VAL A 304 26.59 7.36 -8.97
CA VAL A 304 25.76 6.61 -9.92
C VAL A 304 24.45 6.18 -9.26
N LEU A 305 24.48 5.70 -8.02
CA LEU A 305 23.27 5.38 -7.25
C LEU A 305 22.43 6.61 -6.93
N LYS A 306 23.04 7.77 -6.65
CA LYS A 306 22.32 9.04 -6.44
C LYS A 306 21.69 9.54 -7.72
N LEU A 307 22.39 9.45 -8.85
CA LEU A 307 21.88 9.81 -10.17
C LEU A 307 20.73 8.88 -10.57
N LEU A 308 20.89 7.57 -10.35
CA LEU A 308 19.84 6.58 -10.52
C LEU A 308 18.66 6.93 -9.61
N VAL A 309 18.86 7.12 -8.30
CA VAL A 309 17.81 7.51 -7.35
C VAL A 309 17.12 8.82 -7.74
N PHE A 310 17.83 9.80 -8.29
CA PHE A 310 17.26 11.06 -8.77
C PHE A 310 16.37 10.86 -10.01
N ILE A 311 16.84 10.09 -10.99
CA ILE A 311 16.06 9.65 -12.16
C ILE A 311 14.82 8.85 -11.71
N PHE A 312 14.98 8.07 -10.65
CA PHE A 312 13.97 7.20 -10.07
C PHE A 312 12.94 7.97 -9.19
N ILE A 313 13.29 9.07 -8.51
CA ILE A 313 12.36 9.85 -7.66
C ILE A 313 11.22 10.51 -8.47
N SER A 314 11.47 10.86 -9.74
CA SER A 314 10.44 11.39 -10.65
C SER A 314 9.40 10.32 -11.08
N VAL A 315 9.65 9.04 -10.76
CA VAL A 315 8.76 7.92 -11.09
C VAL A 315 7.67 7.78 -10.02
N PRO A 316 6.37 7.81 -10.37
CA PRO A 316 5.26 7.68 -9.42
C PRO A 316 5.37 6.49 -8.46
N CYS A 317 5.94 5.36 -8.92
CA CYS A 317 6.17 4.16 -8.11
C CYS A 317 7.05 4.43 -6.87
N ILE A 318 7.99 5.38 -6.95
CA ILE A 318 8.91 5.66 -5.85
C ILE A 318 8.32 6.64 -4.83
N LYS A 319 7.49 7.58 -5.30
CA LYS A 319 6.65 8.37 -4.40
C LYS A 319 5.76 7.44 -3.55
N GLN A 320 5.18 6.41 -4.16
CA GLN A 320 4.38 5.40 -3.46
C GLN A 320 5.21 4.58 -2.46
N LEU A 321 6.44 4.16 -2.81
CA LEU A 321 7.33 3.49 -1.87
C LEU A 321 7.73 4.38 -0.69
N TYR A 322 7.92 5.69 -0.94
CA TYR A 322 8.22 6.66 0.13
C TYR A 322 7.04 6.86 1.07
N THR A 323 5.82 7.04 0.55
CA THR A 323 4.61 7.17 1.39
C THR A 323 4.37 5.90 2.19
N GLN A 324 4.55 4.73 1.59
CA GLN A 324 4.45 3.44 2.28
C GLN A 324 5.50 3.31 3.39
N LYS A 325 6.76 3.70 3.14
CA LYS A 325 7.82 3.73 4.16
C LYS A 325 7.50 4.67 5.31
N LEU A 326 6.94 5.84 5.02
CA LEU A 326 6.54 6.81 6.03
C LEU A 326 5.41 6.24 6.90
N MET A 327 4.43 5.60 6.28
CA MET A 327 3.33 4.92 6.97
C MET A 327 3.86 3.82 7.91
N HIS A 328 4.77 2.94 7.45
CA HIS A 328 5.39 1.91 8.31
C HIS A 328 6.04 2.52 9.56
N LYS A 329 6.76 3.65 9.42
CA LYS A 329 7.39 4.34 10.56
C LYS A 329 6.37 4.90 11.54
N HIS A 330 5.29 5.49 11.04
CA HIS A 330 4.24 6.04 11.88
C HIS A 330 3.50 4.95 12.65
N VAL A 331 3.18 3.81 12.01
CA VAL A 331 2.53 2.66 12.67
C VAL A 331 3.39 2.11 13.79
N VAL A 332 4.69 1.87 13.55
CA VAL A 332 5.60 1.39 14.62
C VAL A 332 5.68 2.40 15.77
N SER A 333 5.72 3.70 15.48
CA SER A 333 5.73 4.75 16.50
C SER A 333 4.43 4.78 17.31
N LEU A 334 3.29 4.54 16.66
CA LEU A 334 1.98 4.48 17.30
C LEU A 334 1.83 3.26 18.20
N VAL A 335 2.30 2.10 17.74
CA VAL A 335 2.38 0.87 18.54
C VAL A 335 3.26 1.09 19.77
N ALA A 336 4.45 1.66 19.60
CA ALA A 336 5.33 1.99 20.72
C ALA A 336 4.68 2.99 21.71
N TYR A 337 3.90 3.95 21.20
CA TYR A 337 3.15 4.89 22.03
C TYR A 337 2.09 4.18 22.90
N PHE A 338 1.25 3.33 22.30
CA PHE A 338 0.23 2.58 23.05
C PHE A 338 0.84 1.59 24.05
N ILE A 339 1.84 0.81 23.63
CA ILE A 339 2.52 -0.16 24.50
C ILE A 339 3.25 0.56 25.65
N GLY A 340 3.93 1.67 25.36
CA GLY A 340 4.61 2.48 26.37
C GLY A 340 3.65 3.14 27.35
N HIS A 341 2.45 3.52 26.91
CA HIS A 341 1.39 3.98 27.80
C HIS A 341 0.89 2.85 28.71
N LEU A 342 0.57 1.69 28.15
CA LEU A 342 0.12 0.52 28.91
C LEU A 342 1.10 0.17 30.03
N SER A 343 2.40 0.16 29.71
CA SER A 343 3.50 -0.11 30.65
C SER A 343 3.55 0.87 31.83
N LYS A 344 3.16 2.13 31.63
CA LYS A 344 3.18 3.18 32.66
C LYS A 344 1.89 3.24 33.48
N ALA A 345 0.74 3.00 32.83
CA ALA A 345 -0.57 3.24 33.42
C ALA A 345 -1.16 2.02 34.14
N TYR A 346 -0.71 0.80 33.82
CA TYR A 346 -1.33 -0.42 34.33
C TYR A 346 -0.32 -1.42 34.88
N ASN A 347 -0.77 -2.25 35.82
CA ASN A 347 0.04 -3.29 36.43
C ASN A 347 0.38 -4.42 35.46
N THR A 348 1.57 -4.99 35.58
CA THR A 348 2.10 -6.06 34.72
C THR A 348 1.17 -7.27 34.64
N THR A 349 0.55 -7.69 35.75
CA THR A 349 -0.36 -8.85 35.78
C THR A 349 -1.63 -8.61 34.95
N ALA A 350 -2.25 -7.44 35.06
CA ALA A 350 -3.45 -7.09 34.31
C ALA A 350 -3.17 -7.06 32.79
N ILE A 351 -2.06 -6.43 32.41
CA ILE A 351 -1.60 -6.39 31.01
C ILE A 351 -1.32 -7.80 30.48
N THR A 352 -0.63 -8.62 31.27
CA THR A 352 -0.32 -10.01 30.88
C THR A 352 -1.59 -10.80 30.61
N ASN A 353 -2.59 -10.73 31.50
CA ASN A 353 -3.88 -11.39 31.31
C ASN A 353 -4.58 -10.94 30.02
N LEU A 354 -4.49 -9.66 29.65
CA LEU A 354 -5.06 -9.16 28.39
C LEU A 354 -4.30 -9.69 27.16
N PHE A 355 -2.97 -9.75 27.19
CA PHE A 355 -2.18 -10.37 26.13
C PHE A 355 -2.55 -11.85 25.94
N LEU A 356 -2.76 -12.58 27.04
CA LEU A 356 -3.18 -13.98 27.03
C LEU A 356 -4.60 -14.15 26.48
N LYS A 357 -5.57 -13.40 27.02
CA LYS A 357 -6.99 -13.46 26.64
C LYS A 357 -7.21 -13.10 25.18
N SER A 358 -6.50 -12.08 24.68
CA SER A 358 -6.62 -11.62 23.29
C SER A 358 -5.83 -12.45 22.29
N ASN A 359 -4.81 -13.19 22.73
CA ASN A 359 -3.85 -13.88 21.87
C ASN A 359 -3.23 -12.94 20.80
N ILE A 360 -3.04 -11.66 21.12
CA ILE A 360 -2.60 -10.64 20.17
C ILE A 360 -1.23 -10.93 19.55
N LEU A 361 -0.29 -11.50 20.32
CA LEU A 361 1.01 -11.93 19.79
C LEU A 361 0.85 -13.05 18.77
N GLY A 362 -0.03 -14.03 19.03
CA GLY A 362 -0.32 -15.11 18.10
C GLY A 362 -0.96 -14.60 16.80
N ILE A 363 -1.88 -13.65 16.91
CA ILE A 363 -2.47 -12.95 15.76
C ILE A 363 -1.35 -12.26 14.95
N ALA A 364 -0.53 -11.43 15.60
CA ALA A 364 0.55 -10.69 14.95
C ALA A 364 1.55 -11.61 14.21
N ILE A 365 1.95 -12.71 14.84
CA ILE A 365 2.87 -13.70 14.24
C ILE A 365 2.26 -14.34 12.99
N LYS A 366 1.00 -14.78 13.03
CA LYS A 366 0.29 -15.37 11.88
C LYS A 366 0.10 -14.38 10.73
N PHE A 367 -0.19 -13.12 11.05
CA PHE A 367 -0.29 -12.08 10.03
C PHE A 367 1.08 -11.67 9.49
N GLY A 368 2.16 -11.89 10.25
CA GLY A 368 3.52 -11.54 9.88
C GLY A 368 3.86 -10.08 10.18
N THR A 369 3.29 -9.51 11.26
CA THR A 369 3.59 -8.16 11.76
C THR A 369 4.77 -8.19 12.74
N THR A 370 5.96 -8.48 12.21
CA THR A 370 7.17 -8.71 13.02
C THR A 370 7.52 -7.54 13.94
N GLU A 371 7.46 -6.31 13.43
CA GLU A 371 7.80 -5.11 14.20
C GLU A 371 6.86 -4.94 15.38
N PHE A 372 5.56 -5.23 15.23
CA PHE A 372 4.59 -5.19 16.32
C PHE A 372 5.01 -6.13 17.46
N VAL A 373 5.31 -7.39 17.13
CA VAL A 373 5.73 -8.39 18.12
C VAL A 373 7.01 -7.96 18.83
N LEU A 374 8.00 -7.48 18.06
CA LEU A 374 9.26 -7.01 18.64
C LEU A 374 9.05 -5.82 19.60
N GLU A 375 8.19 -4.85 19.27
CA GLU A 375 7.88 -3.76 20.19
C GLU A 375 7.19 -4.25 21.48
N CYS A 376 6.24 -5.20 21.38
CA CYS A 376 5.62 -5.80 22.57
C CYS A 376 6.66 -6.48 23.47
N LEU A 377 7.54 -7.29 22.89
CA LEU A 377 8.52 -8.07 23.65
C LEU A 377 9.66 -7.22 24.21
N ARG A 378 9.96 -6.06 23.63
CA ARG A 378 10.91 -5.09 24.21
C ARG A 378 10.39 -4.48 25.51
N VAL A 379 9.10 -4.16 25.56
CA VAL A 379 8.50 -3.53 26.75
C VAL A 379 8.05 -4.58 27.77
N PHE A 380 7.58 -5.74 27.30
CA PHE A 380 7.07 -6.83 28.12
C PHE A 380 7.79 -8.16 27.81
N PRO A 381 9.09 -8.27 28.14
CA PRO A 381 9.90 -9.45 27.82
C PRO A 381 9.38 -10.74 28.48
N HIS A 382 8.71 -10.62 29.63
CA HIS A 382 8.11 -11.75 30.35
C HIS A 382 7.01 -12.49 29.56
N LEU A 383 6.42 -11.86 28.54
CA LEU A 383 5.42 -12.49 27.67
C LEU A 383 5.97 -13.68 26.86
N CYS A 384 7.28 -13.83 26.70
CA CYS A 384 7.86 -15.01 26.07
C CYS A 384 8.44 -16.03 27.07
N LEU A 385 8.26 -15.77 28.37
CA LEU A 385 8.88 -16.51 29.47
C LEU A 385 7.86 -17.19 30.40
N PHE A 386 6.56 -16.92 30.26
CA PHE A 386 5.51 -17.57 31.07
C PHE A 386 5.19 -18.99 30.59
N GLU A 387 4.52 -19.78 31.42
CA GLU A 387 4.26 -21.23 31.26
C GLU A 387 3.40 -21.61 30.02
N GLY A 388 2.90 -20.66 29.23
CA GLY A 388 2.23 -20.88 27.93
C GLY A 388 2.96 -20.25 26.73
N ALA A 389 4.13 -19.62 26.95
CA ALA A 389 4.96 -19.03 25.90
C ALA A 389 5.50 -20.06 24.90
N HIS A 390 5.45 -21.35 25.26
CA HIS A 390 5.70 -22.48 24.36
C HIS A 390 4.86 -22.41 23.08
N THR A 391 3.60 -21.98 23.20
CA THR A 391 2.71 -21.79 22.05
C THR A 391 3.22 -20.68 21.13
N ILE A 392 3.78 -19.60 21.70
CA ILE A 392 4.31 -18.47 20.93
C ILE A 392 5.59 -18.88 20.21
N VAL A 393 6.55 -19.52 20.88
CA VAL A 393 7.81 -19.96 20.25
C VAL A 393 7.54 -20.97 19.14
N GLY A 394 6.68 -21.97 19.39
CA GLY A 394 6.28 -22.93 18.35
C GLY A 394 5.61 -22.26 17.16
N LEU A 395 4.76 -21.26 17.40
CA LEU A 395 4.12 -20.49 16.34
C LEU A 395 5.11 -19.65 15.52
N VAL A 396 6.09 -19.02 16.16
CA VAL A 396 7.16 -18.27 15.47
C VAL A 396 7.96 -19.17 14.53
N ILE A 397 8.28 -20.39 14.98
CA ILE A 397 9.01 -21.38 14.18
C ILE A 397 8.15 -21.85 12.99
N ARG A 398 6.87 -22.16 13.22
CA ARG A 398 5.92 -22.54 12.17
C ARG A 398 5.74 -21.45 11.10
N GLU A 399 5.73 -20.19 11.52
CA GLU A 399 5.64 -19.04 10.61
C GLU A 399 6.99 -18.61 10.01
N ARG A 400 8.08 -19.37 10.25
CA ARG A 400 9.43 -19.12 9.71
C ARG A 400 9.92 -17.69 9.95
N ASN A 401 9.61 -17.14 11.12
CA ASN A 401 9.97 -15.77 11.48
C ASN A 401 11.27 -15.73 12.30
N GLU A 402 12.40 -15.75 11.59
CA GLU A 402 13.75 -15.78 12.17
C GLU A 402 14.04 -14.58 13.09
N MET A 403 13.53 -13.39 12.74
CA MET A 403 13.81 -12.18 13.54
C MET A 403 13.18 -12.27 14.93
N ILE A 404 11.92 -12.71 15.02
CA ILE A 404 11.26 -12.90 16.32
C ILE A 404 11.95 -14.03 17.09
N TYR A 405 12.27 -15.14 16.41
CA TYR A 405 12.94 -16.28 17.05
C TYR A 405 14.27 -15.90 17.69
N ASN A 406 15.15 -15.22 16.92
CA ASN A 406 16.45 -14.76 17.41
C ASN A 406 16.29 -13.79 18.58
N PHE A 407 15.29 -12.89 18.53
CA PHE A 407 15.02 -11.96 19.62
C PHE A 407 14.58 -12.70 20.91
N ILE A 408 13.66 -13.66 20.81
CA ILE A 408 13.24 -14.49 21.95
C ILE A 408 14.41 -15.30 22.50
N TYR A 409 15.24 -15.86 21.62
CA TYR A 409 16.42 -16.63 22.01
C TYR A 409 17.40 -15.78 22.85
N ILE A 410 17.66 -14.54 22.43
CA ILE A 410 18.49 -13.58 23.19
C ILE A 410 17.86 -13.28 24.56
N LEU A 411 16.55 -12.99 24.61
CA LEU A 411 15.85 -12.69 25.87
C LEU A 411 15.90 -13.85 26.87
N ARG A 412 15.75 -15.10 26.39
CA ARG A 412 15.82 -16.30 27.24
C ARG A 412 17.20 -16.50 27.82
N GLN A 413 18.25 -16.32 27.02
CA GLN A 413 19.63 -16.39 27.50
C GLN A 413 19.93 -15.32 28.55
N SER A 414 19.48 -14.07 28.33
CA SER A 414 19.72 -12.99 29.29
C SER A 414 18.99 -13.19 30.62
N ALA A 415 17.85 -13.88 30.61
CA ALA A 415 17.06 -14.13 31.81
C ALA A 415 17.62 -15.26 32.69
N LYS A 416 18.73 -15.91 32.31
CA LYS A 416 19.28 -17.10 32.98
C LYS A 416 18.21 -18.16 33.29
N LEU A 417 17.21 -18.27 32.43
CA LEU A 417 16.27 -19.37 32.48
C LEU A 417 17.04 -20.57 31.95
N ASP A 418 17.61 -21.33 32.89
CA ASP A 418 18.31 -22.58 32.60
C ASP A 418 17.42 -23.43 31.70
N GLY A 419 18.03 -23.92 30.62
CA GLY A 419 17.40 -24.72 29.57
C GLY A 419 16.92 -26.07 30.09
N HIS A 420 15.89 -26.06 30.93
CA HIS A 420 15.00 -27.20 31.00
C HIS A 420 14.02 -27.04 29.83
N PRO A 421 14.09 -27.91 28.82
CA PRO A 421 13.09 -27.94 27.77
C PRO A 421 11.77 -28.33 28.45
N ILE A 422 10.96 -27.34 28.82
CA ILE A 422 9.58 -27.59 29.23
C ILE A 422 8.95 -28.26 28.01
N PRO A 423 8.57 -29.55 28.12
CA PRO A 423 8.09 -30.30 26.97
C PRO A 423 6.86 -29.58 26.42
N TYR A 424 6.89 -29.24 25.13
CA TYR A 424 5.73 -28.64 24.48
C TYR A 424 4.63 -29.71 24.37
N LYS A 425 3.41 -29.31 24.01
CA LYS A 425 2.29 -30.24 23.80
C LYS A 425 2.75 -31.49 23.01
N ASN A 426 2.40 -32.69 23.51
CA ASN A 426 2.81 -34.01 22.99
C ASN A 426 4.33 -34.29 23.08
N ASN A 427 5.02 -33.74 24.08
CA ASN A 427 6.46 -33.92 24.27
C ASN A 427 7.31 -33.45 23.07
N ASN A 428 6.76 -32.60 22.21
CA ASN A 428 7.48 -32.03 21.08
C ASN A 428 8.53 -31.05 21.60
N THR A 429 9.72 -31.07 21.00
CA THR A 429 10.73 -30.01 21.21
C THR A 429 10.56 -28.89 20.18
N ILE A 430 11.28 -27.78 20.33
CA ILE A 430 11.30 -26.71 19.32
C ILE A 430 11.69 -27.21 17.92
N LEU A 431 12.55 -28.23 17.86
CA LEU A 431 12.99 -28.85 16.61
C LEU A 431 11.87 -29.62 15.92
N HIS A 432 10.91 -30.17 16.65
CA HIS A 432 9.74 -30.82 16.05
C HIS A 432 8.83 -29.81 15.34
N PHE A 433 8.73 -28.57 15.83
CA PHE A 433 7.95 -27.53 15.12
C PHE A 433 8.63 -27.04 13.85
N SER A 434 9.97 -27.06 13.77
CA SER A 434 10.67 -26.76 12.52
C SER A 434 10.64 -27.94 11.53
N ALA A 435 10.34 -29.16 12.02
CA ALA A 435 10.17 -30.34 11.19
C ALA A 435 8.83 -30.39 10.43
N GLU A 436 7.81 -29.67 10.91
CA GLU A 436 6.54 -29.50 10.20
C GLU A 436 6.73 -28.65 8.94
N LEU A 437 6.02 -28.99 7.86
CA LEU A 437 6.05 -28.20 6.63
C LEU A 437 5.40 -26.82 6.85
N ALA A 438 6.06 -25.76 6.41
CA ALA A 438 5.52 -24.40 6.53
C ALA A 438 4.20 -24.22 5.78
N HIS A 439 3.33 -23.34 6.28
CA HIS A 439 2.10 -22.96 5.57
C HIS A 439 2.41 -22.42 4.16
N ASN A 440 1.50 -22.63 3.21
CA ASN A 440 1.64 -22.23 1.80
C ASN A 440 2.09 -20.78 1.61
N ARG A 441 1.65 -19.84 2.47
CA ARG A 441 2.08 -18.45 2.43
C ARG A 441 3.59 -18.29 2.64
N GLN A 442 4.16 -19.01 3.61
CA GLN A 442 5.60 -18.97 3.91
C GLN A 442 6.40 -19.78 2.91
N LEU A 443 5.89 -20.95 2.52
CA LEU A 443 6.54 -21.80 1.53
C LEU A 443 6.68 -21.09 0.18
N ASN A 444 5.61 -20.44 -0.29
CA ASN A 444 5.58 -19.75 -1.58
C ASN A 444 6.20 -18.34 -1.57
N CYS A 445 6.86 -17.93 -0.48
CA CYS A 445 7.59 -16.65 -0.50
C CYS A 445 8.86 -16.71 -1.37
N VAL A 446 9.32 -17.91 -1.72
CA VAL A 446 10.36 -18.18 -2.71
C VAL A 446 9.77 -19.03 -3.84
N SER A 447 10.12 -18.67 -5.08
CA SER A 447 9.67 -19.39 -6.27
C SER A 447 10.58 -20.58 -6.56
N GLY A 448 9.99 -21.74 -6.88
CA GLY A 448 10.71 -22.96 -7.25
C GLY A 448 10.90 -23.92 -6.08
N ALA A 449 10.49 -25.18 -6.28
CA ALA A 449 10.46 -26.19 -5.22
C ALA A 449 11.85 -26.44 -4.58
N ALA A 450 12.93 -26.34 -5.35
CA ALA A 450 14.28 -26.51 -4.83
C ALA A 450 14.66 -25.41 -3.82
N PHE A 451 14.34 -24.15 -4.12
CA PHE A 451 14.60 -23.04 -3.21
C PHE A 451 13.68 -23.05 -1.98
N GLN A 452 12.44 -23.51 -2.15
CA GLN A 452 11.54 -23.76 -1.03
C GLN A 452 12.13 -24.81 -0.09
N MET A 453 12.58 -25.95 -0.62
CA MET A 453 13.25 -27.00 0.15
C MET A 453 14.54 -26.50 0.82
N GLN A 454 15.36 -25.74 0.10
CA GLN A 454 16.59 -25.15 0.65
C GLN A 454 16.29 -24.28 1.87
N ARG A 455 15.25 -23.45 1.81
CA ARG A 455 14.83 -22.60 2.93
C ARG A 455 14.34 -23.41 4.12
N GLU A 456 13.53 -24.45 3.89
CA GLU A 456 13.05 -25.32 4.98
C GLU A 456 14.23 -26.03 5.68
N ILE A 457 15.23 -26.50 4.92
CA ILE A 457 16.47 -27.07 5.48
C ILE A 457 17.23 -26.03 6.32
N GLN A 458 17.37 -24.80 5.81
CA GLN A 458 18.05 -23.72 6.53
C GLN A 458 17.34 -23.37 7.83
N CYS A 459 16.01 -23.27 7.83
CA CYS A 459 15.24 -23.02 9.04
C CYS A 459 15.36 -24.17 10.05
N PHE A 460 15.30 -25.43 9.58
CA PHE A 460 15.48 -26.60 10.44
C PHE A 460 16.85 -26.60 11.13
N LYS A 461 17.93 -26.46 10.34
CA LYS A 461 19.30 -26.38 10.85
C LYS A 461 19.54 -25.16 11.75
N GLY A 462 18.90 -24.04 11.44
CA GLY A 462 18.96 -22.82 12.25
C GLY A 462 18.48 -23.08 13.68
N VAL A 463 17.32 -23.73 13.83
CA VAL A 463 16.79 -24.13 15.16
C VAL A 463 17.67 -25.21 15.79
N GLU A 464 18.08 -26.23 15.03
CA GLU A 464 18.93 -27.32 15.52
C GLU A 464 20.23 -26.82 16.16
N ASN A 465 20.87 -25.84 15.52
CA ASN A 465 22.15 -25.29 15.98
C ASN A 465 22.05 -24.51 17.29
N THR A 466 20.86 -24.03 17.66
CA THR A 466 20.63 -23.38 18.98
C THR A 466 20.46 -24.39 20.11
N MET A 467 20.23 -25.67 19.80
CA MET A 467 19.94 -26.70 20.79
C MET A 467 21.19 -27.47 21.22
N PRO A 468 21.29 -27.83 22.52
CA PRO A 468 22.30 -28.77 23.00
C PRO A 468 22.22 -30.10 22.25
N GLN A 469 23.36 -30.72 21.98
CA GLN A 469 23.44 -31.97 21.20
C GLN A 469 22.54 -33.10 21.76
N LYS A 470 22.47 -33.21 23.09
CA LYS A 470 21.65 -34.23 23.76
C LYS A 470 20.15 -34.08 23.47
N GLU A 471 19.67 -32.87 23.19
CA GLU A 471 18.24 -32.59 23.00
C GLU A 471 17.77 -32.77 21.54
N ARG A 472 18.71 -32.83 20.58
CA ARG A 472 18.39 -32.97 19.15
C ARG A 472 17.73 -34.29 18.80
N PHE A 473 17.94 -35.31 19.63
CA PHE A 473 17.46 -36.67 19.42
C PHE A 473 16.30 -37.06 20.35
N ILE A 474 15.74 -36.10 21.10
CA ILE A 474 14.53 -36.33 21.91
C ILE A 474 13.39 -36.80 20.99
N ARG A 475 12.64 -37.79 21.45
CA ARG A 475 11.46 -38.30 20.76
C ARG A 475 10.19 -37.65 21.32
N ASN A 476 9.26 -37.33 20.43
CA ASN A 476 7.94 -36.86 20.82
C ASN A 476 7.10 -38.01 21.43
N SER A 477 5.84 -37.72 21.80
CA SER A 477 4.93 -38.75 22.33
C SER A 477 4.63 -39.90 21.36
N ASP A 478 4.81 -39.69 20.05
CA ASP A 478 4.64 -40.72 19.02
C ASP A 478 5.90 -41.59 18.85
N GLY A 479 6.97 -41.27 19.58
CA GLY A 479 8.25 -41.96 19.46
C GLY A 479 9.13 -41.46 18.31
N ASP A 480 8.74 -40.40 17.61
CA ASP A 480 9.46 -39.88 16.45
C ASP A 480 10.49 -38.83 16.84
N THR A 481 11.62 -38.78 16.12
CA THR A 481 12.57 -37.67 16.21
C THR A 481 12.20 -36.57 15.22
N ALA A 482 12.59 -35.34 15.51
CA ALA A 482 12.37 -34.22 14.60
C ALA A 482 13.02 -34.42 13.21
N HIS A 483 14.15 -35.12 13.13
CA HIS A 483 14.80 -35.45 11.86
C HIS A 483 13.93 -36.38 11.01
N PHE A 484 13.41 -37.46 11.62
CA PHE A 484 12.52 -38.38 10.95
C PHE A 484 11.26 -37.66 10.44
N LEU A 485 10.66 -36.83 11.31
CA LEU A 485 9.46 -36.07 10.96
C LEU A 485 9.73 -35.08 9.81
N PHE A 486 10.89 -34.40 9.81
CA PHE A 486 11.28 -33.49 8.72
C PHE A 486 11.36 -34.23 7.39
N THR A 487 12.05 -35.38 7.34
CA THR A 487 12.18 -36.21 6.13
C THR A 487 10.83 -36.68 5.61
N VAL A 488 9.93 -37.13 6.49
CA VAL A 488 8.60 -37.63 6.09
C VAL A 488 7.73 -36.47 5.58
N LYS A 489 7.67 -35.34 6.30
CA LYS A 489 6.81 -34.20 5.96
C LYS A 489 7.27 -33.43 4.73
N HIS A 490 8.56 -33.48 4.37
CA HIS A 490 9.13 -32.76 3.24
C HIS A 490 9.41 -33.63 2.02
N ARG A 491 9.03 -34.92 2.03
CA ARG A 491 9.32 -35.87 0.93
C ARG A 491 8.87 -35.34 -0.44
N ASP A 492 7.60 -34.97 -0.57
CA ASP A 492 7.05 -34.49 -1.84
C ASP A 492 7.74 -33.21 -2.34
N LEU A 493 8.10 -32.31 -1.40
CA LEU A 493 8.80 -31.08 -1.74
C LEU A 493 10.24 -31.36 -2.18
N MET A 494 10.90 -32.32 -1.53
CA MET A 494 12.24 -32.79 -1.89
C MET A 494 12.25 -33.41 -3.29
N GLU A 495 11.30 -34.29 -3.61
CA GLU A 495 11.17 -34.89 -4.95
C GLU A 495 10.92 -33.83 -6.04
N LYS A 496 10.00 -32.88 -5.78
CA LYS A 496 9.75 -31.74 -6.68
C LYS A 496 10.98 -30.84 -6.83
N GLY A 497 11.72 -30.62 -5.74
CA GLY A 497 12.95 -29.82 -5.74
C GLY A 497 14.07 -30.49 -6.54
N GLU A 498 14.25 -31.80 -6.39
CA GLU A 498 15.19 -32.59 -7.16
C GLU A 498 14.87 -32.52 -8.66
N LYS A 499 13.59 -32.72 -9.02
CA LYS A 499 13.14 -32.60 -10.42
C LYS A 499 13.41 -31.20 -10.97
N TRP A 500 13.03 -30.15 -10.24
CA TRP A 500 13.25 -28.76 -10.64
C TRP A 500 14.74 -28.46 -10.87
N MET A 501 15.62 -28.96 -10.01
CA MET A 501 17.06 -28.76 -10.14
C MET A 501 17.63 -29.46 -11.38
N LYS A 502 17.22 -30.70 -11.66
CA LYS A 502 17.64 -31.45 -12.85
C LYS A 502 17.20 -30.76 -14.15
N GLU A 503 15.93 -30.36 -14.23
CA GLU A 503 15.37 -29.69 -15.42
C GLU A 503 16.02 -28.32 -15.64
N THR A 504 16.21 -27.53 -14.57
CA THR A 504 16.84 -26.21 -14.66
C THR A 504 18.31 -26.33 -15.07
N SER A 505 19.06 -27.26 -14.47
CA SER A 505 20.46 -27.52 -14.84
C SER A 505 20.59 -27.89 -16.32
N SER A 506 19.72 -28.78 -16.81
CA SER A 506 19.73 -29.16 -18.24
C SER A 506 19.44 -27.97 -19.17
N SER A 507 18.46 -27.12 -18.81
CA SER A 507 18.09 -25.95 -19.61
C SER A 507 19.16 -24.86 -19.57
N CYS A 508 19.71 -24.60 -18.38
CA CYS A 508 20.79 -23.62 -18.18
C CYS A 508 22.06 -24.03 -18.92
N MET A 509 22.41 -25.32 -18.95
CA MET A 509 23.54 -25.82 -19.72
C MET A 509 23.41 -25.50 -21.21
N VAL A 510 22.22 -25.67 -21.80
CA VAL A 510 21.96 -25.30 -23.20
C VAL A 510 22.10 -23.80 -23.42
N VAL A 511 21.51 -22.98 -22.55
CA VAL A 511 21.61 -21.51 -22.64
C VAL A 511 23.05 -21.03 -22.45
N ALA A 512 23.78 -21.58 -21.49
CA ALA A 512 25.19 -21.28 -21.23
C ALA A 512 26.06 -21.63 -22.44
N ALA A 513 25.86 -22.81 -23.03
CA ALA A 513 26.56 -23.22 -24.25
C ALA A 513 26.29 -22.25 -25.41
N LEU A 514 25.03 -21.81 -25.59
CA LEU A 514 24.67 -20.82 -26.62
C LEU A 514 25.34 -19.47 -26.36
N ILE A 515 25.28 -18.95 -25.13
CA ILE A 515 25.93 -17.69 -24.75
C ILE A 515 27.44 -17.78 -24.96
N ALA A 516 28.07 -18.85 -24.49
CA ALA A 516 29.50 -19.08 -24.65
C ALA A 516 29.88 -19.14 -26.13
N THR A 517 29.09 -19.82 -26.97
CA THR A 517 29.33 -19.92 -28.41
C THR A 517 29.24 -18.56 -29.09
N VAL A 518 28.18 -17.78 -28.80
CA VAL A 518 27.98 -16.45 -29.39
C VAL A 518 29.07 -15.47 -28.93
N ALA A 519 29.38 -15.45 -27.63
CA ALA A 519 30.41 -14.58 -27.08
C ALA A 519 31.81 -14.98 -27.59
N PHE A 520 32.12 -16.28 -27.65
CA PHE A 520 33.39 -16.75 -28.22
C PHE A 520 33.53 -16.37 -29.69
N ALA A 521 32.46 -16.53 -30.49
CA ALA A 521 32.44 -16.09 -31.88
C ALA A 521 32.66 -14.58 -31.98
N ALA A 522 31.96 -13.78 -31.16
CA ALA A 522 32.09 -12.32 -31.13
C ALA A 522 33.50 -11.85 -30.73
N ALA A 523 34.16 -12.55 -29.81
CA ALA A 523 35.53 -12.29 -29.39
C ALA A 523 36.54 -12.49 -30.54
N ILE A 524 36.38 -13.54 -31.34
CA ILE A 524 37.29 -13.84 -32.46
C ILE A 524 36.94 -13.08 -33.74
N THR A 525 35.67 -12.73 -33.96
CA THR A 525 35.21 -11.90 -35.07
C THR A 525 35.00 -10.46 -34.62
N VAL A 526 36.08 -9.82 -34.18
CA VAL A 526 36.06 -8.45 -33.64
C VAL A 526 35.38 -7.49 -34.63
N SER A 527 34.33 -6.81 -34.19
CA SER A 527 33.57 -5.85 -35.01
C SER A 527 34.47 -4.73 -35.50
N GLY A 528 34.56 -4.54 -36.82
CA GLY A 528 35.48 -3.58 -37.47
C GLY A 528 36.82 -4.18 -37.92
N GLY A 529 37.10 -5.44 -37.59
CA GLY A 529 38.32 -6.14 -37.96
C GLY A 529 39.57 -5.65 -37.22
N ASN A 530 40.72 -6.20 -37.63
CA ASN A 530 42.03 -5.81 -37.13
C ASN A 530 42.78 -5.02 -38.20
N ILE A 531 43.65 -4.11 -37.77
CA ILE A 531 44.54 -3.40 -38.69
C ILE A 531 45.51 -4.44 -39.29
N SER A 532 45.42 -4.69 -40.60
CA SER A 532 46.28 -5.61 -41.34
C SER A 532 47.29 -4.82 -42.19
N ASP A 533 48.28 -4.23 -41.53
CA ASP A 533 49.40 -3.56 -42.20
C ASP A 533 50.70 -4.12 -41.66
N ASN A 534 51.34 -4.99 -42.46
CA ASN A 534 52.56 -5.71 -42.14
C ASN A 534 53.77 -4.79 -41.92
N THR A 535 53.65 -3.49 -42.23
CA THR A 535 54.71 -2.49 -42.05
C THR A 535 54.53 -1.62 -40.81
N SER A 536 53.39 -1.72 -40.11
CA SER A 536 53.06 -0.90 -38.94
C SER A 536 53.18 -1.67 -37.61
N LYS A 537 53.58 -0.99 -36.52
CA LYS A 537 53.54 -1.55 -35.15
C LYS A 537 52.11 -1.85 -34.65
N LYS A 538 51.08 -1.47 -35.41
CA LYS A 538 49.67 -1.62 -35.05
C LYS A 538 49.01 -2.84 -35.71
N ASN A 539 49.79 -3.67 -36.42
CA ASN A 539 49.30 -4.90 -37.04
C ASN A 539 48.63 -5.80 -35.97
N GLY A 540 47.39 -6.22 -36.22
CA GLY A 540 46.61 -7.05 -35.29
C GLY A 540 45.82 -6.29 -34.21
N ILE A 541 45.89 -4.95 -34.14
CA ILE A 541 45.12 -4.16 -33.17
C ILE A 541 43.68 -3.93 -33.68
N PRO A 542 42.63 -4.10 -32.84
CA PRO A 542 41.25 -3.79 -33.21
C PRO A 542 41.05 -2.33 -33.67
N VAL A 543 40.35 -2.14 -34.79
CA VAL A 543 40.13 -0.80 -35.40
C VAL A 543 39.41 0.18 -34.46
N PHE A 544 38.54 -0.31 -33.57
CA PHE A 544 37.75 0.53 -32.66
C PHE A 544 38.29 0.63 -31.23
N LEU A 545 39.53 0.21 -30.96
CA LEU A 545 40.09 0.14 -29.60
C LEU A 545 39.93 1.44 -28.79
N ASP A 546 40.10 2.60 -29.42
CA ASP A 546 40.01 3.92 -28.76
C ASP A 546 38.57 4.42 -28.54
N ARG A 547 37.55 3.67 -28.98
CA ARG A 547 36.14 4.02 -28.79
C ARG A 547 35.62 3.44 -27.48
N LYS A 548 34.94 4.27 -26.68
CA LYS A 548 34.29 3.84 -25.43
C LYS A 548 33.29 2.69 -25.63
N SER A 549 32.60 2.64 -26.78
CA SER A 549 31.69 1.55 -27.13
C SER A 549 32.40 0.19 -27.31
N PHE A 550 33.64 0.19 -27.81
CA PHE A 550 34.43 -1.03 -27.97
C PHE A 550 34.86 -1.60 -26.62
N MET A 551 35.28 -0.74 -25.69
CA MET A 551 35.59 -1.16 -24.32
C MET A 551 34.38 -1.74 -23.59
N VAL A 552 33.21 -1.14 -23.76
CA VAL A 552 31.96 -1.70 -23.20
C VAL A 552 31.69 -3.08 -23.82
N PHE A 553 31.79 -3.21 -25.14
CA PHE A 553 31.61 -4.49 -25.84
C PHE A 553 32.57 -5.57 -25.31
N ALA A 554 33.88 -5.31 -25.28
CA ALA A 554 34.88 -6.29 -24.84
C ALA A 554 34.67 -6.72 -23.37
N VAL A 555 34.30 -5.78 -22.50
CA VAL A 555 33.99 -6.08 -21.10
C VAL A 555 32.71 -6.92 -20.99
N THR A 556 31.65 -6.58 -21.73
CA THR A 556 30.40 -7.36 -21.72
C THR A 556 30.58 -8.76 -22.28
N ASP A 557 31.38 -8.91 -23.33
CA ASP A 557 31.68 -10.18 -23.98
C ASP A 557 32.51 -11.11 -23.08
N ALA A 558 33.54 -10.55 -22.43
CA ALA A 558 34.30 -11.26 -21.40
C ALA A 558 33.39 -11.68 -20.22
N LEU A 559 32.52 -10.79 -19.73
CA LEU A 559 31.58 -11.11 -18.66
C LEU A 559 30.59 -12.22 -19.07
N ALA A 560 30.15 -12.24 -20.33
CA ALA A 560 29.29 -13.29 -20.85
C ALA A 560 30.01 -14.66 -20.88
N LEU A 561 31.27 -14.71 -21.33
CA LEU A 561 32.10 -15.92 -21.30
C LEU A 561 32.39 -16.42 -19.87
N PHE A 562 32.73 -15.51 -18.96
CA PHE A 562 32.97 -15.87 -17.56
C PHE A 562 31.71 -16.33 -16.85
N SER A 563 30.54 -15.77 -17.18
CA SER A 563 29.27 -16.13 -16.53
C SER A 563 28.73 -17.46 -17.06
N SER A 564 28.92 -17.75 -18.36
CA SER A 564 28.48 -19.00 -18.98
C SER A 564 29.36 -20.21 -18.64
N SER A 565 30.67 -20.01 -18.42
CA SER A 565 31.59 -21.09 -18.02
C SER A 565 31.47 -21.54 -16.57
N ARG A 566 30.79 -20.75 -15.72
CA ARG A 566 30.65 -20.99 -14.27
C ARG A 566 29.36 -21.71 -13.87
N GLN A 567 28.53 -22.09 -14.84
CA GLN A 567 27.16 -22.54 -14.64
C GLN A 567 27.01 -24.05 -14.60
#